data_AF-A0AAV0BQA7-F1
#
_entry.id   AF-A0AAV0BQA7-F1
#
_cell.length_a   1.000
_cell.length_b   1.000
_cell.length_c   1.000
_cell.angle_alpha   90.00
_cell.angle_beta   90.00
_cell.angle_gamma   90.00
#
_symmetry.space_group_name_H-M   'P 1'
#
loop_
_entity.id
_entity.type
_entity.pdbx_description
1 polymer ?
#
loop_
_entity_poly.entity_id
_entity_poly.type
_entity_poly.pdbx_seq_one_letter_code
_entity_poly.pdbx_strand_id
1 'polypeptide(L)'
;MIRFLTIVPIDYQTAPADSILKDDRTFGQVWKHLSDIFDKVLIDGRTYPQESQLGSVGFKNYFLSHDFFLGVSLDKDQLKDPKLKLSQKKLSLPLQQKISLTTFDSNNDTSLSTVTEDQLNLSSEKILHYLSDGSRFNQIVGMHYIKPNYPGRSSHLCNGGFVVDPRYRGYRFGKALAKSFLHYAPKLGYKGSVFNLVYTNNHSSVAIWDSLGFNRVGLIPRAGRLKCSTEKSPEGEEYVDAIVYHRSFS
;
A
#
# COMPACT_ATOMS: atom_id res chain seq x y z
N MET A 1 2.59 21.34 5.65
CA MET A 1 3.04 20.25 6.53
C MET A 1 1.92 19.22 6.56
N ILE A 2 2.12 18.05 5.94
CA ILE A 2 1.12 16.98 5.93
C ILE A 2 1.06 16.37 7.34
N ARG A 3 -0.13 16.36 7.95
CA ARG A 3 -0.32 16.01 9.37
C ARG A 3 -1.12 14.73 9.62
N PHE A 4 -1.74 14.15 8.60
CA PHE A 4 -2.56 12.94 8.75
C PHE A 4 -2.44 12.06 7.51
N LEU A 5 -2.12 10.79 7.69
CA LEU A 5 -2.24 9.77 6.64
C LEU A 5 -3.53 8.98 6.87
N THR A 6 -4.45 9.05 5.92
CA THR A 6 -5.67 8.25 5.88
C THR A 6 -5.44 7.00 5.04
N ILE A 7 -5.64 5.82 5.60
CA ILE A 7 -5.60 4.56 4.85
C ILE A 7 -7.01 4.15 4.44
N VAL A 8 -7.18 3.94 3.14
CA VAL A 8 -8.45 3.62 2.49
C VAL A 8 -8.33 2.24 1.84
N PRO A 9 -9.02 1.20 2.36
CA PRO A 9 -9.20 -0.06 1.65
C PRO A 9 -9.98 0.18 0.36
N ILE A 10 -9.56 -0.45 -0.73
CA ILE A 10 -10.24 -0.38 -2.02
C ILE A 10 -10.61 -1.81 -2.46
N ASP A 11 -11.91 -2.06 -2.56
CA ASP A 11 -12.47 -3.37 -2.89
C ASP A 11 -12.45 -3.66 -4.41
N TYR A 12 -11.33 -3.40 -5.08
CA TYR A 12 -11.24 -3.51 -6.54
C TYR A 12 -11.44 -4.94 -7.03
N GLN A 13 -10.78 -5.92 -6.39
CA GLN A 13 -10.82 -7.32 -6.83
C GLN A 13 -12.22 -7.93 -6.67
N THR A 14 -12.85 -7.71 -5.52
CA THR A 14 -14.15 -8.28 -5.14
C THR A 14 -15.33 -7.54 -5.79
N ALA A 15 -15.11 -6.32 -6.28
CA ALA A 15 -16.15 -5.57 -6.98
C ALA A 15 -16.65 -6.31 -8.25
N PRO A 16 -17.96 -6.25 -8.55
CA PRO A 16 -18.53 -6.74 -9.81
C PRO A 16 -17.83 -6.15 -11.04
N ALA A 17 -17.88 -6.84 -12.18
CA ALA A 17 -17.24 -6.40 -13.41
C ALA A 17 -17.76 -5.04 -13.92
N ASP A 18 -19.03 -4.73 -13.65
CA ASP A 18 -19.73 -3.49 -13.97
C ASP A 18 -19.61 -2.41 -12.88
N SER A 19 -18.83 -2.65 -11.82
CA SER A 19 -18.57 -1.67 -10.77
C SER A 19 -17.85 -0.44 -11.33
N ILE A 20 -18.25 0.74 -10.83
CA ILE A 20 -17.59 2.01 -11.13
C ILE A 20 -16.09 2.00 -10.78
N LEU A 21 -15.67 1.20 -9.79
CA LEU A 21 -14.25 1.03 -9.44
C LEU A 21 -13.40 0.53 -10.63
N LYS A 22 -14.03 -0.23 -11.53
CA LYS A 22 -13.42 -0.79 -12.74
C LYS A 22 -13.65 0.06 -13.99
N ASP A 23 -14.39 1.16 -13.90
CA ASP A 23 -14.61 2.08 -15.03
C ASP A 23 -13.39 2.99 -15.25
N ASP A 24 -12.57 2.63 -16.24
CA ASP A 24 -11.38 3.39 -16.62
C ASP A 24 -11.70 4.79 -17.16
N ARG A 25 -12.94 5.08 -17.59
CA ARG A 25 -13.33 6.45 -17.97
C ARG A 25 -13.41 7.36 -16.75
N THR A 26 -13.75 6.77 -15.59
CA THR A 26 -13.96 7.50 -14.34
C THR A 26 -12.68 7.57 -13.51
N PHE A 27 -12.01 6.42 -13.30
CA PHE A 27 -10.83 6.33 -12.41
C PHE A 27 -9.53 5.96 -13.13
N GLY A 28 -9.53 5.88 -14.47
CA GLY A 28 -8.34 5.49 -15.24
C GLY A 28 -7.13 6.39 -14.99
N GLN A 29 -7.34 7.69 -14.76
CA GLN A 29 -6.25 8.61 -14.38
C GLN A 29 -5.65 8.26 -13.01
N VAL A 30 -6.48 7.86 -12.04
CA VAL A 30 -6.03 7.45 -10.71
C VAL A 30 -5.20 6.17 -10.83
N TRP A 31 -5.71 5.16 -11.54
CA TRP A 31 -4.99 3.90 -11.75
C TRP A 31 -3.69 4.08 -12.51
N LYS A 32 -3.70 4.93 -13.54
CA LYS A 32 -2.50 5.30 -14.27
C LYS A 32 -1.47 5.97 -13.34
N HIS A 33 -1.88 6.92 -12.52
CA HIS A 33 -0.97 7.60 -11.61
C HIS A 33 -0.33 6.65 -10.60
N LEU A 34 -1.13 5.73 -10.03
CA LEU A 34 -0.61 4.70 -9.11
C LEU A 34 0.35 3.73 -9.81
N SER A 35 0.04 3.33 -11.04
CA SER A 35 0.96 2.56 -11.88
C SER A 35 2.26 3.31 -12.12
N ASP A 36 2.19 4.59 -12.50
CA ASP A 36 3.37 5.41 -12.77
C ASP A 36 4.25 5.59 -11.51
N ILE A 37 3.65 5.65 -10.31
CA ILE A 37 4.39 5.63 -9.04
C ILE A 37 5.13 4.30 -8.87
N PHE A 38 4.45 3.17 -9.10
CA PHE A 38 5.07 1.86 -8.94
C PHE A 38 6.18 1.61 -9.98
N ASP A 39 5.94 1.96 -11.25
CA ASP A 39 6.91 1.81 -12.33
C ASP A 39 8.19 2.61 -12.06
N LYS A 40 8.11 3.79 -11.41
CA LYS A 40 9.31 4.52 -10.96
C LYS A 40 10.12 3.73 -9.94
N VAL A 41 9.47 2.99 -9.04
CA VAL A 41 10.15 2.13 -8.05
C VAL A 41 10.83 0.95 -8.74
N LEU A 42 10.18 0.37 -9.76
CA LEU A 42 10.76 -0.73 -10.55
C LEU A 42 11.98 -0.26 -11.35
N ILE A 43 11.89 0.90 -12.00
CA ILE A 43 13.03 1.47 -12.75
C ILE A 43 14.22 1.78 -11.84
N ASP A 44 13.97 2.29 -10.63
CA ASP A 44 15.01 2.54 -9.63
C ASP A 44 15.78 1.24 -9.30
N GLY A 45 15.10 0.08 -9.37
CA GLY A 45 15.76 -1.24 -9.41
C GLY A 45 16.44 -1.66 -8.10
N ARG A 46 16.04 -1.06 -6.97
CA ARG A 46 16.68 -1.24 -5.65
C ARG A 46 15.87 -2.04 -4.64
N THR A 47 14.58 -2.27 -4.89
CA THR A 47 13.65 -2.72 -3.83
C THR A 47 12.72 -3.84 -4.25
N TYR A 48 12.40 -3.93 -5.55
CA TYR A 48 11.55 -4.96 -6.13
C TYR A 48 12.35 -5.80 -7.13
N PRO A 49 12.05 -7.10 -7.29
CA PRO A 49 12.80 -7.98 -8.17
C PRO A 49 12.49 -7.80 -9.67
N GLN A 50 11.43 -7.07 -10.03
CA GLN A 50 11.08 -6.85 -11.43
C GLN A 50 12.08 -5.91 -12.11
N GLU A 51 12.57 -6.28 -13.29
CA GLU A 51 13.53 -5.48 -14.07
C GLU A 51 12.86 -4.40 -14.94
N SER A 52 11.59 -4.60 -15.30
CA SER A 52 10.86 -3.77 -16.25
C SER A 52 9.61 -3.16 -15.63
N GLN A 53 9.15 -2.04 -16.21
CA GLN A 53 7.84 -1.47 -15.92
C GLN A 53 6.73 -2.49 -16.20
N LEU A 54 5.67 -2.44 -15.41
CA LEU A 54 4.48 -3.26 -15.61
C LEU A 54 3.37 -2.53 -16.37
N GLY A 55 3.36 -1.19 -16.29
CA GLY A 55 2.28 -0.36 -16.82
C GLY A 55 0.93 -0.66 -16.16
N SER A 56 -0.11 0.03 -16.61
CA SER A 56 -1.42 -0.01 -15.94
C SER A 56 -2.02 -1.40 -15.82
N VAL A 57 -1.87 -2.25 -16.85
CA VAL A 57 -2.42 -3.61 -16.84
C VAL A 57 -1.67 -4.49 -15.83
N GLY A 58 -0.33 -4.47 -15.86
CA GLY A 58 0.46 -5.25 -14.92
C GLY A 58 0.32 -4.74 -13.48
N PHE A 59 0.17 -3.43 -13.28
CA PHE A 59 -0.16 -2.84 -11.98
C PHE A 59 -1.48 -3.39 -11.43
N LYS A 60 -2.56 -3.37 -12.22
CA LYS A 60 -3.86 -3.93 -11.82
C LYS A 60 -3.75 -5.41 -11.45
N ASN A 61 -3.07 -6.20 -12.28
CA ASN A 61 -2.87 -7.64 -12.03
C ASN A 61 -1.94 -7.94 -10.84
N TYR A 62 -1.15 -6.97 -10.41
CA TYR A 62 -0.24 -7.13 -9.28
C TYR A 62 -0.83 -6.56 -7.98
N PHE A 63 -1.00 -5.22 -7.91
CA PHE A 63 -1.47 -4.50 -6.72
C PHE A 63 -2.96 -4.66 -6.46
N LEU A 64 -3.79 -4.72 -7.50
CA LEU A 64 -5.25 -4.77 -7.35
C LEU A 64 -5.82 -6.19 -7.43
N SER A 65 -4.96 -7.21 -7.47
CA SER A 65 -5.36 -8.62 -7.56
C SER A 65 -5.98 -9.19 -6.27
N HIS A 66 -5.81 -8.50 -5.15
CA HIS A 66 -6.25 -8.89 -3.81
C HIS A 66 -6.66 -7.64 -3.00
N ASP A 67 -6.46 -7.63 -1.69
CA ASP A 67 -6.79 -6.51 -0.82
C ASP A 67 -5.81 -5.34 -1.07
N PHE A 68 -6.33 -4.24 -1.60
CA PHE A 68 -5.54 -3.04 -1.90
C PHE A 68 -5.86 -1.91 -0.91
N PHE A 69 -4.83 -1.19 -0.48
CA PHE A 69 -4.92 -0.11 0.47
C PHE A 69 -4.21 1.13 -0.05
N LEU A 70 -4.95 2.24 -0.15
CA LEU A 70 -4.44 3.52 -0.60
C LEU A 70 -4.18 4.45 0.59
N GLY A 71 -2.97 5.00 0.67
CA GLY A 71 -2.63 6.04 1.63
C GLY A 71 -2.82 7.43 1.04
N VAL A 72 -3.77 8.20 1.59
CA VAL A 72 -4.08 9.57 1.16
C VAL A 72 -3.86 10.52 2.33
N SER A 73 -3.10 11.59 2.08
CA SER A 73 -2.93 12.69 3.02
C SER A 73 -4.12 13.65 2.93
N LEU A 74 -4.99 13.63 3.93
CA LEU A 74 -6.13 14.55 4.04
C LEU A 74 -6.00 15.39 5.30
N ASP A 75 -6.14 16.71 5.19
CA ASP A 75 -6.29 17.59 6.34
C ASP A 75 -7.75 17.71 6.81
N LYS A 76 -7.97 18.38 7.96
CA LYS A 76 -9.30 18.53 8.57
C LYS A 76 -10.30 19.30 7.71
N ASP A 77 -9.83 20.18 6.84
CA ASP A 77 -10.71 20.97 5.97
C ASP A 77 -11.02 20.23 4.68
N GLN A 78 -10.06 19.47 4.16
CA GLN A 78 -10.24 18.55 3.05
C GLN A 78 -11.24 17.44 3.40
N LEU A 79 -11.25 16.95 4.64
CA LEU A 79 -12.29 15.99 5.10
C LEU A 79 -13.72 16.55 5.02
N LYS A 80 -13.89 17.87 4.94
CA LYS A 80 -15.20 18.52 4.79
C LYS A 80 -15.60 18.74 3.32
N ASP A 81 -14.73 18.42 2.35
CA ASP A 81 -14.94 18.67 0.93
C ASP A 81 -16.28 18.06 0.45
N PRO A 82 -17.13 18.82 -0.25
CA PRO A 82 -18.40 18.32 -0.78
C PRO A 82 -18.28 17.07 -1.66
N LYS A 83 -17.15 16.89 -2.39
CA LYS A 83 -16.90 15.69 -3.19
C LYS A 83 -16.78 14.42 -2.34
N LEU A 84 -16.33 14.55 -1.09
CA LEU A 84 -16.29 13.44 -0.12
C LEU A 84 -17.66 13.19 0.54
N LYS A 85 -18.65 14.06 0.32
CA LYS A 85 -20.01 13.95 0.88
C LYS A 85 -21.04 13.34 -0.08
N LEU A 86 -20.69 13.06 -1.34
CA LEU A 86 -21.70 12.70 -2.35
C LEU A 86 -22.34 11.29 -2.17
N SER A 87 -23.67 11.35 -2.11
CA SER A 87 -24.77 10.43 -2.45
C SER A 87 -24.82 8.97 -1.98
N GLN A 88 -25.72 8.75 -1.01
CA GLN A 88 -26.38 7.49 -0.69
C GLN A 88 -27.16 6.97 -1.91
N LYS A 89 -26.68 5.91 -2.57
CA LYS A 89 -27.58 4.99 -3.27
C LYS A 89 -27.46 3.63 -2.61
N LYS A 90 -28.56 3.18 -1.99
CA LYS A 90 -28.73 1.89 -1.33
C LYS A 90 -28.13 0.78 -2.20
N LEU A 91 -26.94 0.30 -1.84
CA LEU A 91 -26.40 -0.94 -2.36
C LEU A 91 -26.61 -2.00 -1.27
N SER A 92 -27.60 -2.85 -1.48
CA SER A 92 -27.87 -4.01 -0.65
C SER A 92 -26.95 -5.16 -1.07
N LEU A 93 -25.81 -5.32 -0.41
CA LEU A 93 -24.99 -6.53 -0.46
C LEU A 93 -24.45 -6.83 0.95
N PRO A 94 -24.48 -8.10 1.41
CA PRO A 94 -24.09 -8.46 2.75
C PRO A 94 -22.57 -8.61 2.83
N LEU A 95 -21.88 -7.55 3.23
CA LEU A 95 -20.54 -7.59 3.86
C LEU A 95 -20.38 -6.29 4.65
N GLN A 96 -20.85 -6.29 5.90
CA GLN A 96 -20.52 -5.25 6.89
C GLN A 96 -19.05 -5.41 7.31
N GLN A 97 -18.10 -5.20 6.41
CA GLN A 97 -16.69 -5.01 6.78
C GLN A 97 -16.47 -3.53 7.05
N LYS A 98 -16.66 -3.15 8.31
CA LYS A 98 -16.43 -1.79 8.84
C LYS A 98 -15.08 -1.24 8.37
N ILE A 99 -15.09 -0.22 7.51
CA ILE A 99 -13.87 0.42 7.02
C ILE A 99 -13.27 1.22 8.19
N SER A 100 -12.08 0.82 8.64
CA SER A 100 -11.40 1.47 9.77
C SER A 100 -10.45 2.55 9.26
N LEU A 101 -10.93 3.77 9.06
CA LEU A 101 -10.05 4.90 8.74
C LEU A 101 -9.01 5.05 9.86
N THR A 102 -7.78 4.75 9.50
CA THR A 102 -6.66 4.78 10.43
C THR A 102 -5.83 5.99 10.10
N THR A 103 -5.90 7.01 10.95
CA THR A 103 -5.07 8.21 10.82
C THR A 103 -3.77 8.03 11.58
N PHE A 104 -2.65 8.20 10.90
CA PHE A 104 -1.33 8.21 11.53
C PHE A 104 -0.79 9.63 11.61
N ASP A 105 -0.42 10.06 12.82
CA ASP A 105 0.42 11.23 13.03
C ASP A 105 1.88 10.83 12.80
N SER A 106 2.58 11.53 11.89
CA SER A 106 3.97 11.26 11.56
C SER A 106 4.94 11.66 12.69
N ASN A 107 4.51 12.52 13.62
CA ASN A 107 5.33 13.04 14.71
C ASN A 107 5.21 12.21 16.01
N ASN A 108 4.06 11.62 16.29
CA ASN A 108 3.83 10.82 17.49
C ASN A 108 3.71 9.33 17.14
N ASP A 109 4.63 8.51 17.67
CA ASP A 109 4.69 7.07 17.40
C ASP A 109 3.48 6.27 17.94
N THR A 110 2.54 6.94 18.63
CA THR A 110 1.60 6.33 19.58
C THR A 110 0.10 6.51 19.30
N SER A 111 -0.36 7.37 18.39
CA SER A 111 -1.81 7.55 18.20
C SER A 111 -2.33 6.92 16.91
N LEU A 112 -2.71 5.65 17.01
CA LEU A 112 -3.65 5.01 16.07
C LEU A 112 -5.06 5.46 16.46
N SER A 113 -5.53 6.61 15.98
CA SER A 113 -6.95 6.94 16.13
C SER A 113 -7.70 6.28 14.98
N THR A 114 -8.42 5.19 15.28
CA THR A 114 -9.45 4.69 14.39
C THR A 114 -10.63 5.64 14.48
N VAL A 115 -10.80 6.51 13.49
CA VAL A 115 -12.05 7.26 13.36
C VAL A 115 -13.04 6.30 12.72
N THR A 116 -14.07 5.90 13.46
CA THR A 116 -15.09 4.99 12.95
C THR A 116 -15.87 5.64 11.82
N GLU A 117 -16.25 4.83 10.84
CA GLU A 117 -17.02 5.17 9.63
C GLU A 117 -18.19 6.13 9.91
N ASP A 118 -18.86 5.95 11.06
CA ASP A 118 -20.00 6.76 11.52
C ASP A 118 -19.71 8.26 11.69
N GLN A 119 -18.44 8.67 11.85
CA GLN A 119 -18.07 10.08 12.02
C GLN A 119 -17.66 10.80 10.71
N LEU A 120 -17.30 10.07 9.65
CA LEU A 120 -16.77 10.66 8.41
C LEU A 120 -17.43 10.17 7.10
N ASN A 121 -18.19 9.07 7.11
CA ASN A 121 -18.93 8.52 5.95
C ASN A 121 -18.08 8.47 4.66
N LEU A 122 -16.81 8.03 4.75
CA LEU A 122 -15.85 8.00 3.64
C LEU A 122 -15.79 6.60 3.03
N SER A 123 -16.11 6.45 1.74
CA SER A 123 -16.00 5.19 1.00
C SER A 123 -14.82 5.21 0.02
N SER A 124 -14.42 4.02 -0.46
CA SER A 124 -13.42 3.85 -1.52
C SER A 124 -13.80 4.65 -2.78
N GLU A 125 -15.06 4.58 -3.21
CA GLU A 125 -15.59 5.34 -4.35
C GLU A 125 -15.47 6.86 -4.16
N LYS A 126 -15.82 7.37 -2.97
CA LYS A 126 -15.73 8.81 -2.68
C LYS A 126 -14.30 9.32 -2.75
N ILE A 127 -13.34 8.56 -2.21
CA ILE A 127 -11.93 8.90 -2.28
C ILE A 127 -11.43 8.87 -3.72
N LEU A 128 -11.81 7.87 -4.51
CA LEU A 128 -11.41 7.80 -5.91
C LEU A 128 -12.02 8.93 -6.74
N HIS A 129 -13.28 9.31 -6.50
CA HIS A 129 -13.90 10.50 -7.12
C HIS A 129 -13.24 11.81 -6.69
N TYR A 130 -12.83 11.91 -5.44
CA TYR A 130 -12.08 13.07 -4.96
C TYR A 130 -10.73 13.23 -5.68
N LEU A 131 -10.10 12.11 -6.03
CA LEU A 131 -8.82 12.05 -6.74
C LEU A 131 -8.96 12.02 -8.28
N SER A 132 -10.16 11.80 -8.83
CA SER A 132 -10.34 11.41 -10.24
C SER A 132 -9.97 12.50 -11.25
N ASP A 133 -10.00 13.77 -10.85
CA ASP A 133 -9.63 14.91 -11.69
C ASP A 133 -8.11 15.14 -11.79
N GLY A 134 -7.30 14.34 -11.11
CA GLY A 134 -5.83 14.39 -11.15
C GLY A 134 -5.19 15.57 -10.43
N SER A 135 -5.95 16.62 -10.12
CA SER A 135 -5.44 17.83 -9.45
C SER A 135 -4.92 17.59 -8.02
N ARG A 136 -5.31 16.46 -7.43
CA ARG A 136 -5.01 16.08 -6.03
C ARG A 136 -4.08 14.88 -5.90
N PHE A 137 -3.41 14.47 -6.97
CA PHE A 137 -2.44 13.37 -6.92
C PHE A 137 -1.23 13.64 -6.03
N ASN A 138 -0.95 14.90 -5.69
CA ASN A 138 -0.02 15.19 -4.60
C ASN A 138 -0.50 14.63 -3.27
N GLN A 139 -1.78 14.45 -3.02
CA GLN A 139 -2.25 13.89 -1.75
C GLN A 139 -2.10 12.37 -1.65
N ILE A 140 -1.80 11.68 -2.74
CA ILE A 140 -1.48 10.24 -2.72
C ILE A 140 -0.08 10.08 -2.15
N VAL A 141 0.01 9.47 -0.97
CA VAL A 141 1.26 9.27 -0.23
C VAL A 141 1.91 7.94 -0.57
N GLY A 142 1.11 6.91 -0.78
CA GLY A 142 1.59 5.57 -1.04
C GLY A 142 0.47 4.55 -1.05
N MET A 143 0.85 3.29 -1.17
CA MET A 143 -0.07 2.17 -1.27
C MET A 143 0.56 0.89 -0.74
N HIS A 144 -0.28 -0.04 -0.33
CA HIS A 144 0.14 -1.41 -0.09
C HIS A 144 -0.95 -2.41 -0.49
N TYR A 145 -0.57 -3.66 -0.66
CA TYR A 145 -1.52 -4.75 -0.82
C TYR A 145 -1.31 -5.82 0.24
N ILE A 146 -2.33 -6.63 0.47
CA ILE A 146 -2.27 -7.85 1.27
C ILE A 146 -2.80 -9.00 0.42
N LYS A 147 -2.05 -10.09 0.35
CA LYS A 147 -2.47 -11.30 -0.38
C LYS A 147 -1.94 -12.56 0.28
N PRO A 148 -2.49 -13.75 0.01
CA PRO A 148 -1.88 -15.00 0.42
C PRO A 148 -0.45 -15.10 -0.14
N ASN A 149 0.52 -15.44 0.71
CA ASN A 149 1.90 -15.70 0.25
C ASN A 149 1.99 -17.02 -0.51
N TYR A 150 1.11 -17.96 -0.19
CA TYR A 150 1.08 -19.31 -0.73
C TYR A 150 -0.36 -19.73 -1.04
N PRO A 151 -0.57 -20.69 -1.97
CA PRO A 151 -1.90 -21.22 -2.25
C PRO A 151 -2.38 -22.20 -1.16
N GLY A 152 -3.70 -22.46 -1.17
CA GLY A 152 -4.31 -23.60 -0.49
C GLY A 152 -3.99 -23.70 1.01
N ARG A 153 -3.34 -24.78 1.43
CA ARG A 153 -3.10 -25.13 2.85
C ARG A 153 -2.29 -24.07 3.60
N SER A 154 -1.53 -23.24 2.89
CA SER A 154 -0.66 -22.21 3.48
C SER A 154 -1.17 -20.79 3.23
N SER A 155 -2.40 -20.62 2.73
CA SER A 155 -2.98 -19.30 2.41
C SER A 155 -3.28 -18.44 3.64
N HIS A 156 -3.25 -19.02 4.83
CA HIS A 156 -3.37 -18.30 6.10
C HIS A 156 -2.13 -17.42 6.41
N LEU A 157 -1.03 -17.59 5.69
CA LEU A 157 0.13 -16.71 5.72
C LEU A 157 0.03 -15.68 4.59
N CYS A 158 -0.04 -14.40 4.93
CA CYS A 158 -0.05 -13.34 3.93
C CYS A 158 1.36 -12.85 3.56
N ASN A 159 1.41 -12.09 2.48
CA ASN A 159 2.50 -11.23 2.06
C ASN A 159 1.90 -9.85 1.74
N GLY A 160 2.76 -8.84 1.62
CA GLY A 160 2.39 -7.51 1.18
C GLY A 160 3.55 -6.79 0.51
N GLY A 161 3.21 -5.92 -0.44
CA GLY A 161 4.14 -5.00 -1.07
C GLY A 161 3.78 -3.57 -0.72
N PHE A 162 4.79 -2.72 -0.55
CA PHE A 162 4.63 -1.35 -0.06
C PHE A 162 5.33 -0.38 -0.97
N VAL A 163 4.63 0.67 -1.37
CA VAL A 163 5.18 1.75 -2.18
C VAL A 163 4.83 3.07 -1.52
N VAL A 164 5.86 3.87 -1.23
CA VAL A 164 5.71 5.27 -0.84
C VAL A 164 6.11 6.11 -2.03
N ASP A 165 5.30 7.10 -2.38
CA ASP A 165 5.63 8.03 -3.45
C ASP A 165 6.97 8.71 -3.13
N PRO A 166 7.92 8.78 -4.09
CA PRO A 166 9.24 9.39 -3.87
C PRO A 166 9.22 10.80 -3.26
N ARG A 167 8.17 11.59 -3.54
CA ARG A 167 7.96 12.94 -2.96
C ARG A 167 7.87 12.94 -1.44
N TYR A 168 7.53 11.78 -0.86
CA TYR A 168 7.31 11.60 0.57
C TYR A 168 8.34 10.70 1.27
N ARG A 169 9.48 10.45 0.61
CA ARG A 169 10.64 9.80 1.27
C ARG A 169 11.10 10.65 2.46
N GLY A 170 11.52 9.99 3.55
CA GLY A 170 11.98 10.65 4.78
C GLY A 170 10.87 11.08 5.75
N TYR A 171 9.59 11.08 5.34
CA TYR A 171 8.46 11.50 6.20
C TYR A 171 7.81 10.37 7.00
N ARG A 172 8.51 9.24 7.17
CA ARG A 172 8.08 8.07 7.99
C ARG A 172 6.77 7.37 7.56
N PHE A 173 6.20 7.72 6.40
CA PHE A 173 4.96 7.09 5.92
C PHE A 173 5.08 5.59 5.63
N GLY A 174 6.28 5.08 5.33
CA GLY A 174 6.50 3.63 5.21
C GLY A 174 6.12 2.87 6.50
N LYS A 175 6.47 3.42 7.67
CA LYS A 175 6.09 2.85 8.97
C LYS A 175 4.58 2.92 9.19
N ALA A 176 3.92 3.99 8.74
CA ALA A 176 2.48 4.14 8.83
C ALA A 176 1.73 3.11 7.96
N LEU A 177 2.17 2.91 6.71
CA LEU A 177 1.63 1.85 5.84
C LEU A 177 1.86 0.46 6.45
N ALA A 178 3.04 0.21 7.03
CA ALA A 178 3.35 -1.05 7.69
C ALA A 178 2.51 -1.30 8.96
N LYS A 179 2.26 -0.26 9.78
CA LYS A 179 1.31 -0.34 10.91
C LYS A 179 -0.12 -0.63 10.41
N SER A 180 -0.51 -0.05 9.27
CA SER A 180 -1.79 -0.36 8.64
C SER A 180 -1.88 -1.82 8.18
N PHE A 181 -0.82 -2.38 7.61
CA PHE A 181 -0.75 -3.80 7.27
C PHE A 181 -0.99 -4.68 8.49
N LEU A 182 -0.32 -4.39 9.61
CA LEU A 182 -0.52 -5.12 10.88
C LEU A 182 -1.93 -4.98 11.45
N HIS A 183 -2.61 -3.87 11.15
CA HIS A 183 -4.00 -3.66 11.55
C HIS A 183 -4.98 -4.49 10.71
N TYR A 184 -4.80 -4.50 9.38
CA TYR A 184 -5.75 -5.12 8.46
C TYR A 184 -5.52 -6.61 8.23
N ALA A 185 -4.27 -7.09 8.19
CA ALA A 185 -3.99 -8.49 7.89
C ALA A 185 -4.72 -9.48 8.82
N PRO A 186 -4.75 -9.28 10.16
CA PRO A 186 -5.51 -10.17 11.04
C PRO A 186 -7.03 -10.07 10.83
N LYS A 187 -7.54 -8.87 10.51
CA LYS A 187 -8.97 -8.63 10.24
C LYS A 187 -9.45 -9.30 8.96
N LEU A 188 -8.56 -9.48 7.98
CA LEU A 188 -8.80 -10.24 6.76
C LEU A 188 -8.72 -11.77 6.98
N GLY A 189 -8.40 -12.22 8.19
CA GLY A 189 -8.38 -13.64 8.57
C GLY A 189 -7.02 -14.31 8.51
N TYR A 190 -5.96 -13.60 8.11
CA TYR A 190 -4.60 -14.15 8.10
C TYR A 190 -4.10 -14.42 9.54
N LYS A 191 -3.27 -15.44 9.69
CA LYS A 191 -2.69 -15.87 10.97
C LYS A 191 -1.24 -15.45 11.16
N GLY A 192 -0.57 -15.08 10.07
CA GLY A 192 0.77 -14.53 10.10
C GLY A 192 1.14 -13.95 8.74
N SER A 193 2.33 -13.35 8.67
CA SER A 193 2.90 -12.79 7.45
C SER A 193 4.30 -13.34 7.20
N VAL A 194 4.64 -13.53 5.92
CA VAL A 194 5.99 -13.82 5.45
C VAL A 194 6.35 -12.83 4.34
N PHE A 195 7.46 -12.10 4.51
CA PHE A 195 8.07 -11.31 3.44
C PHE A 195 9.28 -12.06 2.90
N ASN A 196 9.20 -12.50 1.64
CA ASN A 196 10.18 -13.41 1.06
C ASN A 196 11.50 -12.74 0.67
N LEU A 197 11.46 -11.49 0.21
CA LEU A 197 12.61 -10.79 -0.38
C LEU A 197 12.73 -9.36 0.14
N VAL A 198 13.20 -9.20 1.38
CA VAL A 198 13.60 -7.88 1.89
C VAL A 198 15.10 -7.73 1.72
N TYR A 199 15.52 -7.02 0.66
CA TYR A 199 16.94 -6.81 0.39
C TYR A 199 17.65 -6.05 1.51
N THR A 200 18.84 -6.51 1.86
CA THR A 200 19.63 -6.00 3.00
C THR A 200 20.08 -4.54 2.84
N ASN A 201 20.26 -4.07 1.60
CA ASN A 201 20.58 -2.68 1.29
C ASN A 201 19.36 -1.74 1.35
N ASN A 202 18.14 -2.27 1.48
CA ASN A 202 16.94 -1.48 1.76
C ASN A 202 16.82 -1.23 3.28
N HIS A 203 17.73 -0.44 3.82
CA HIS A 203 17.84 -0.16 5.25
C HIS A 203 16.53 0.37 5.87
N SER A 204 15.74 1.13 5.11
CA SER A 204 14.44 1.64 5.54
C SER A 204 13.44 0.51 5.81
N SER A 205 13.31 -0.43 4.87
CA SER A 205 12.41 -1.60 5.00
C SER A 205 12.87 -2.50 6.16
N VAL A 206 14.17 -2.80 6.22
CA VAL A 206 14.77 -3.60 7.30
C VAL A 206 14.46 -2.99 8.68
N ALA A 207 14.72 -1.68 8.86
CA ALA A 207 14.46 -1.00 10.11
C ALA A 207 12.96 -0.99 10.49
N ILE A 208 12.07 -0.84 9.51
CA ILE A 208 10.62 -0.90 9.76
C ILE A 208 10.23 -2.28 10.29
N TRP A 209 10.61 -3.36 9.61
CA TRP A 209 10.19 -4.71 10.00
C TRP A 209 10.79 -5.16 11.33
N ASP A 210 12.06 -4.85 11.58
CA ASP A 210 12.69 -5.10 12.88
C ASP A 210 11.94 -4.34 13.99
N SER A 211 11.65 -3.05 13.79
CA SER A 211 10.95 -2.22 14.79
C SER A 211 9.51 -2.64 15.05
N LEU A 212 8.88 -3.30 14.07
CA LEU A 212 7.53 -3.82 14.15
C LEU A 212 7.49 -5.27 14.63
N GLY A 213 8.61 -5.82 15.10
CA GLY A 213 8.71 -7.15 15.70
C GLY A 213 8.48 -8.29 14.72
N PHE A 214 8.89 -8.14 13.45
CA PHE A 214 9.04 -9.28 12.56
C PHE A 214 10.36 -9.99 12.87
N ASN A 215 10.32 -11.32 12.86
CA ASN A 215 11.51 -12.15 13.04
C ASN A 215 12.21 -12.35 11.70
N ARG A 216 13.54 -12.20 11.68
CA ARG A 216 14.37 -12.62 10.55
C ARG A 216 14.52 -14.14 10.61
N VAL A 217 13.76 -14.87 9.80
CA VAL A 217 13.71 -16.34 9.83
C VAL A 217 14.61 -17.00 8.79
N GLY A 218 15.19 -16.21 7.88
CA GLY A 218 16.14 -16.69 6.90
C GLY A 218 16.90 -15.55 6.21
N LEU A 219 17.98 -15.92 5.54
CA LEU A 219 18.77 -15.05 4.67
C LEU A 219 19.09 -15.82 3.39
N ILE A 220 18.76 -15.24 2.25
CA ILE A 220 19.10 -15.78 0.93
C ILE A 220 20.29 -14.98 0.42
N PRO A 221 21.50 -15.57 0.32
CA PRO A 221 22.66 -14.86 -0.17
C PRO A 221 22.50 -14.53 -1.65
N ARG A 222 22.94 -13.33 -2.07
CA ARG A 222 22.94 -12.87 -3.47
C ARG A 222 21.57 -13.01 -4.17
N ALA A 223 20.49 -12.83 -3.42
CA ALA A 223 19.12 -13.11 -3.87
C ALA A 223 18.63 -12.19 -5.01
N GLY A 224 19.11 -10.96 -5.08
CA GLY A 224 18.71 -9.99 -6.11
C GLY A 224 19.91 -9.33 -6.77
N ARG A 225 19.86 -9.20 -8.09
CA ARG A 225 20.76 -8.34 -8.85
C ARG A 225 20.11 -6.96 -8.96
N LEU A 226 20.57 -6.01 -8.17
CA LEU A 226 19.94 -4.70 -7.99
C LEU A 226 20.81 -3.60 -8.55
N LYS A 227 20.17 -2.53 -9.03
CA LYS A 227 20.88 -1.32 -9.46
C LYS A 227 21.49 -0.62 -8.26
N CYS A 228 22.78 -0.29 -8.34
CA CYS A 228 23.47 0.51 -7.35
C CYS A 228 24.20 1.64 -8.07
N SER A 229 23.56 2.82 -8.10
CA SER A 229 24.21 4.02 -8.65
C SER A 229 25.30 4.49 -7.68
N THR A 230 26.55 4.35 -8.07
CA THR A 230 27.66 5.04 -7.39
C THR A 230 28.16 6.17 -8.28
N GLU A 231 28.84 7.17 -7.71
CA GLU A 231 29.47 8.25 -8.49
C GLU A 231 30.44 7.71 -9.57
N LYS A 232 30.96 6.49 -9.38
CA LYS A 232 31.90 5.83 -10.30
C LYS A 232 31.24 4.85 -11.29
N SER A 233 29.98 4.49 -11.09
CA SER A 233 29.24 3.54 -11.93
C SER A 233 27.76 3.86 -11.85
N PRO A 234 27.27 4.80 -12.67
CA PRO A 234 25.86 5.23 -12.67
C PRO A 234 24.89 4.10 -13.10
N GLU A 235 25.39 3.08 -13.82
CA GLU A 235 24.62 1.92 -14.27
C GLU A 235 25.12 0.59 -13.65
N GLY A 236 25.75 0.65 -12.47
CA GLY A 236 26.22 -0.55 -11.79
C GLY A 236 25.08 -1.44 -11.27
N GLU A 237 25.28 -2.75 -11.32
CA GLU A 237 24.44 -3.74 -10.64
C GLU A 237 25.26 -4.51 -9.62
N GLU A 238 24.65 -4.83 -8.49
CA GLU A 238 25.25 -5.65 -7.44
C GLU A 238 24.31 -6.78 -7.01
N TYR A 239 24.89 -7.90 -6.60
CA TYR A 239 24.13 -8.98 -6.00
C TYR A 239 23.98 -8.73 -4.51
N VAL A 240 22.73 -8.64 -4.05
CA VAL A 240 22.37 -8.27 -2.67
C VAL A 240 21.61 -9.40 -2.01
N ASP A 241 21.97 -9.68 -0.76
CA ASP A 241 21.29 -10.66 0.08
C ASP A 241 19.86 -10.20 0.41
N ALA A 242 18.94 -11.14 0.56
CA ALA A 242 17.57 -10.86 1.00
C ALA A 242 17.22 -11.58 2.30
N ILE A 243 16.66 -10.85 3.24
CA ILE A 243 16.11 -11.37 4.48
C ILE A 243 14.71 -11.91 4.23
N VAL A 244 14.42 -13.09 4.76
CA VAL A 244 13.06 -13.62 4.89
C VAL A 244 12.55 -13.23 6.27
N TYR A 245 11.49 -12.42 6.30
CA TYR A 245 10.82 -12.03 7.55
C TYR A 245 9.57 -12.87 7.78
N HIS A 246 9.28 -13.17 9.04
CA HIS A 246 8.04 -13.79 9.47
C HIS A 246 7.50 -13.15 10.75
N ARG A 247 6.17 -13.04 10.86
CA ARG A 247 5.48 -12.63 12.08
C ARG A 247 4.16 -13.37 12.24
N SER A 248 3.91 -13.93 13.42
CA SER A 248 2.59 -14.43 13.81
C SER A 248 1.68 -13.28 14.24
N PHE A 249 0.39 -13.40 13.94
CA PHE A 249 -0.65 -12.48 14.43
C PHE A 249 -1.48 -13.06 15.59
N SER A 250 -1.30 -14.35 15.89
CA SER A 250 -1.93 -15.03 17.03
C SER A 250 -1.20 -14.77 18.33
#